data_AF-C4WUE7-F1
#
_entry.id   AF-C4WUE7-F1
#
_cell.length_a   1.000
_cell.length_b   1.000
_cell.length_c   1.000
_cell.angle_alpha   90.00
_cell.angle_beta   90.00
_cell.angle_gamma   90.00
#
_symmetry.space_group_name_H-M   'P 1'
#
loop_
_entity.id
_entity.type
_entity.pdbx_description
1 polymer ?
#
loop_
_entity_poly.entity_id
_entity_poly.type
_entity_poly.pdbx_seq_one_letter_code
_entity_poly.pdbx_strand_id
1 'polypeptide(L)'
;MQVFKSTIECYGLNRRMDNPMQLYFCSYEGKTKEIMTKHNGSESWDINYLENSFDKEFQKEEIVYLTSDSLNVLESIDENKVYIIGGLVDHNSCKGASLKVANDLGIAHARLPIDENINMQTRKILTINHVFEIISKVVSGMSWKEALISTLPKRKMFSAIDEGDLLEYENCSQEYKPKEEIECSEAEKNENVSVKNVIEQNVSVEN
;
A
#
# COMPACT_ATOMS: atom_id res chain seq x y z
N MET A 1 6.07 -0.11 -11.82
CA MET A 1 5.99 -1.46 -11.21
C MET A 1 5.91 -1.41 -9.68
N GLN A 2 6.83 -0.73 -8.98
CA GLN A 2 6.86 -0.73 -7.50
C GLN A 2 5.62 -0.07 -6.84
N VAL A 3 5.10 1.02 -7.41
CA VAL A 3 3.88 1.70 -6.92
C VAL A 3 2.67 0.75 -7.01
N PHE A 4 2.47 0.12 -8.18
CA PHE A 4 1.36 -0.82 -8.38
C PHE A 4 1.40 -2.00 -7.40
N LYS A 5 2.59 -2.57 -7.17
CA LYS A 5 2.75 -3.63 -6.16
C LYS A 5 2.32 -3.15 -4.77
N SER A 6 2.73 -1.94 -4.38
CA SER A 6 2.32 -1.35 -3.10
C SER A 6 0.80 -1.14 -3.04
N THR A 7 0.16 -0.75 -4.14
CA THR A 7 -1.30 -0.62 -4.23
C THR A 7 -2.02 -1.95 -4.03
N ILE A 8 -1.52 -3.04 -4.63
CA ILE A 8 -2.06 -4.40 -4.39
C ILE A 8 -1.98 -4.75 -2.90
N GLU A 9 -0.84 -4.51 -2.28
CA GLU A 9 -0.63 -4.80 -0.85
C GLU A 9 -1.57 -3.98 0.03
N CYS A 10 -1.69 -2.67 -0.22
CA CYS A 10 -2.60 -1.79 0.52
C CYS A 10 -4.06 -2.23 0.34
N TYR A 11 -4.48 -2.53 -0.89
CA TYR A 11 -5.84 -3.00 -1.17
C TYR A 11 -6.15 -4.31 -0.47
N GLY A 12 -5.25 -5.29 -0.57
CA GLY A 12 -5.40 -6.57 0.11
C GLY A 12 -5.46 -6.42 1.63
N LEU A 13 -4.67 -5.52 2.22
CA LEU A 13 -4.72 -5.22 3.65
C LEU A 13 -6.06 -4.58 4.04
N ASN A 14 -6.48 -3.55 3.29
CA ASN A 14 -7.73 -2.81 3.55
C ASN A 14 -8.95 -3.73 3.51
N ARG A 15 -9.01 -4.66 2.55
CA ARG A 15 -10.10 -5.64 2.38
C ARG A 15 -10.26 -6.61 3.56
N ARG A 16 -9.24 -6.74 4.40
CA ARG A 16 -9.25 -7.64 5.58
C ARG A 16 -9.54 -6.90 6.88
N MET A 17 -9.67 -5.58 6.84
CA MET A 17 -10.02 -4.78 8.02
C MET A 17 -11.51 -4.97 8.36
N ASP A 18 -11.84 -4.92 9.65
CA ASP A 18 -13.25 -4.92 10.09
C ASP A 18 -13.98 -3.66 9.62
N ASN A 19 -13.27 -2.52 9.59
CA ASN A 19 -13.74 -1.24 9.06
C ASN A 19 -12.78 -0.75 7.96
N PRO A 20 -12.93 -1.20 6.71
CA PRO A 20 -12.07 -0.78 5.60
C PRO A 20 -12.15 0.73 5.35
N MET A 21 -11.00 1.35 5.07
CA MET A 21 -10.92 2.74 4.66
C MET A 21 -11.32 2.91 3.19
N GLN A 22 -11.75 4.12 2.83
CA GLN A 22 -12.01 4.46 1.43
C GLN A 22 -10.69 4.73 0.70
N LEU A 23 -10.35 3.85 -0.25
CA LEU A 23 -9.12 3.97 -1.02
C LEU A 23 -9.32 4.80 -2.28
N TYR A 24 -8.36 5.69 -2.54
CA TYR A 24 -8.31 6.52 -3.73
C TYR A 24 -6.96 6.38 -4.43
N PHE A 25 -6.98 6.23 -5.74
CA PHE A 25 -5.80 6.33 -6.59
C PHE A 25 -5.95 7.56 -7.48
N CYS A 26 -5.31 8.66 -7.09
CA CYS A 26 -5.35 9.92 -7.82
C CYS A 26 -4.30 9.98 -8.93
N SER A 27 -4.49 10.89 -9.89
CA SER A 27 -3.64 11.01 -11.09
C SER A 27 -3.49 9.67 -11.81
N TYR A 28 -4.59 8.91 -11.91
CA TYR A 28 -4.66 7.60 -12.53
C TYR A 28 -4.63 7.73 -14.07
N GLU A 29 -3.45 8.00 -14.61
CA GLU A 29 -3.22 8.17 -16.04
C GLU A 29 -1.87 7.59 -16.51
N GLY A 30 -1.66 7.62 -17.83
CA GLY A 30 -0.42 7.22 -18.48
C GLY A 30 0.05 5.80 -18.16
N LYS A 31 1.38 5.65 -17.99
CA LYS A 31 2.03 4.34 -17.79
C LYS A 31 1.53 3.57 -16.58
N THR A 32 1.14 4.26 -15.52
CA THR A 32 0.61 3.60 -14.32
C THR A 32 -0.71 2.92 -14.64
N LYS A 33 -1.65 3.64 -15.26
CA LYS A 33 -2.92 3.09 -15.73
C LYS A 33 -2.71 1.89 -16.65
N GLU A 34 -1.86 2.01 -17.66
CA GLU A 34 -1.55 0.91 -18.59
C GLU A 34 -0.99 -0.35 -17.92
N ILE A 35 -0.18 -0.20 -16.87
CA ILE A 35 0.37 -1.33 -16.12
C ILE A 35 -0.71 -1.98 -15.26
N MET A 36 -1.55 -1.16 -14.60
CA MET A 36 -2.60 -1.65 -13.70
C MET A 36 -3.67 -2.41 -14.48
N THR A 37 -4.13 -1.87 -15.62
CA THR A 37 -5.19 -2.50 -16.45
C THR A 37 -4.78 -3.83 -17.07
N LYS A 38 -3.48 -4.13 -17.14
CA LYS A 38 -2.98 -5.44 -17.61
C LYS A 38 -3.11 -6.54 -16.55
N HIS A 39 -3.34 -6.18 -15.30
CA HIS A 39 -3.58 -7.12 -14.23
C HIS A 39 -5.07 -7.44 -14.16
N ASN A 40 -5.41 -8.71 -14.45
CA ASN A 40 -6.80 -9.17 -14.39
C ASN A 40 -7.43 -8.84 -13.02
N GLY A 41 -8.65 -8.30 -13.06
CA GLY A 41 -9.43 -7.97 -11.87
C GLY A 41 -9.05 -6.64 -11.20
N SER A 42 -8.09 -5.87 -11.71
CA SER A 42 -7.78 -4.53 -11.18
C SER A 42 -8.98 -3.57 -11.27
N GLU A 43 -9.80 -3.77 -12.31
CA GLU A 43 -11.04 -3.06 -12.60
C GLU A 43 -12.19 -3.39 -11.64
N SER A 44 -12.12 -4.53 -10.94
CA SER A 44 -13.13 -4.95 -9.95
C SER A 44 -12.71 -4.64 -8.52
N TRP A 45 -11.56 -4.00 -8.32
CA TRP A 45 -11.13 -3.57 -7.00
C TRP A 45 -11.98 -2.42 -6.49
N ASP A 46 -12.32 -2.50 -5.21
CA ASP A 46 -13.01 -1.43 -4.47
C ASP A 46 -12.03 -0.29 -4.16
N ILE A 47 -11.61 0.42 -5.22
CA ILE A 47 -10.71 1.57 -5.19
C ILE A 47 -11.30 2.63 -6.12
N ASN A 48 -11.35 3.87 -5.63
CA ASN A 48 -11.75 5.02 -6.42
C ASN A 48 -10.57 5.49 -7.27
N TYR A 49 -10.58 5.15 -8.55
CA TYR A 49 -9.58 5.61 -9.52
C TYR A 49 -9.96 7.00 -10.07
N LEU A 50 -9.17 8.02 -9.76
CA LEU A 50 -9.40 9.41 -10.17
C LEU A 50 -8.33 9.83 -11.17
N GLU A 51 -8.74 10.32 -12.34
CA GLU A 51 -7.79 10.82 -13.36
C GLU A 51 -7.14 12.14 -12.93
N ASN A 52 -7.86 12.98 -12.17
CA ASN A 52 -7.30 14.23 -11.66
C ASN A 52 -6.41 14.02 -10.43
N SER A 53 -5.63 15.04 -10.11
CA SER A 53 -4.86 15.12 -8.87
C SER A 53 -5.76 15.36 -7.65
N PHE A 54 -5.32 14.90 -6.49
CA PHE A 54 -6.10 14.95 -5.24
C PHE A 54 -6.55 16.37 -4.85
N ASP A 55 -5.77 17.39 -5.19
CA ASP A 55 -6.06 18.81 -4.89
C ASP A 55 -7.23 19.38 -5.69
N LYS A 56 -7.66 18.69 -6.75
CA LYS A 56 -8.84 19.04 -7.56
C LYS A 56 -10.10 18.28 -7.13
N GLU A 57 -9.92 17.17 -6.42
CA GLU A 57 -10.99 16.22 -6.09
C GLU A 57 -11.49 16.41 -4.66
N PHE A 58 -10.63 16.87 -3.75
CA PHE A 58 -10.96 17.07 -2.33
C PHE A 58 -10.84 18.53 -1.91
N GLN A 59 -11.57 18.93 -0.86
CA GLN A 59 -11.46 20.27 -0.33
C GLN A 59 -10.11 20.47 0.35
N LYS A 60 -9.52 21.64 0.15
CA LYS A 60 -8.17 21.98 0.62
C LYS A 60 -8.01 21.74 2.13
N GLU A 61 -9.04 22.06 2.90
CA GLU A 61 -9.06 21.97 4.36
C GLU A 61 -9.16 20.53 4.88
N GLU A 62 -9.61 19.59 4.05
CA GLU A 62 -9.74 18.16 4.38
C GLU A 62 -8.43 17.41 4.14
N ILE A 63 -7.54 17.94 3.30
CA ILE A 63 -6.33 17.23 2.86
C ILE A 63 -5.19 17.34 3.87
N VAL A 64 -4.59 16.20 4.22
CA VAL A 64 -3.34 16.11 4.97
C VAL A 64 -2.32 15.29 4.18
N TYR A 65 -1.25 15.92 3.69
CA TYR A 65 -0.17 15.23 2.97
C TYR A 65 0.81 14.59 3.95
N LEU A 66 0.96 13.26 3.90
CA LEU A 66 1.90 12.53 4.73
C LEU A 66 3.30 12.56 4.13
N THR A 67 4.26 13.12 4.85
CA THR A 67 5.66 13.20 4.42
C THR A 67 6.62 13.17 5.60
N SER A 68 7.72 12.41 5.49
CA SER A 68 8.74 12.30 6.53
C SER A 68 9.49 13.62 6.78
N ASP A 69 9.47 14.54 5.82
CA ASP A 69 10.18 15.82 5.90
C ASP A 69 9.37 16.90 6.65
N SER A 70 8.10 16.62 7.00
CA SER A 70 7.25 17.55 7.74
C SER A 70 7.74 17.75 9.18
N LEU A 71 7.72 18.99 9.66
CA LEU A 71 7.94 19.30 11.07
C LEU A 71 6.73 19.01 11.95
N ASN A 72 5.52 19.02 11.37
CA ASN A 72 4.29 18.70 12.09
C ASN A 72 4.18 17.20 12.31
N VAL A 73 3.87 16.79 13.54
CA VAL A 73 3.66 15.40 13.91
C VAL A 73 2.18 15.06 13.80
N LEU A 74 1.86 13.90 13.22
CA LEU A 74 0.50 13.39 13.18
C LEU A 74 0.16 12.73 14.51
N GLU A 75 -0.58 13.45 15.37
CA GLU A 75 -0.94 12.97 16.72
C GLU A 75 -2.13 12.02 16.72
N SER A 76 -3.12 12.26 15.85
CA SER A 76 -4.33 11.45 15.72
C SER A 76 -4.84 11.42 14.29
N ILE A 77 -5.65 10.40 13.98
CA ILE A 77 -6.39 10.30 12.72
C ILE A 77 -7.78 10.91 12.91
N ASP A 78 -8.16 11.83 12.02
CA ASP A 78 -9.48 12.45 11.95
C ASP A 78 -10.23 11.85 10.77
N GLU A 79 -11.39 11.26 11.03
CA GLU A 79 -12.23 10.58 10.04
C GLU A 79 -12.76 11.53 8.95
N ASN A 80 -12.75 12.84 9.20
CA ASN A 80 -13.17 13.86 8.24
C ASN A 80 -12.02 14.37 7.36
N LYS A 81 -10.82 13.76 7.45
CA LYS A 81 -9.65 14.14 6.68
C LYS A 81 -9.30 13.12 5.61
N VAL A 82 -8.67 13.61 4.55
CA VAL A 82 -8.12 12.82 3.45
C VAL A 82 -6.60 12.80 3.58
N TYR A 83 -6.05 11.63 3.90
CA TYR A 83 -4.61 11.45 4.09
C TYR A 83 -3.94 11.02 2.78
N ILE A 84 -3.02 11.85 2.28
CA ILE A 84 -2.31 11.59 1.01
C ILE A 84 -0.98 10.90 1.28
N ILE A 85 -0.78 9.73 0.69
CA ILE A 85 0.52 9.04 0.64
C ILE A 85 1.10 9.21 -0.75
N GLY A 86 2.32 9.73 -0.85
CA GLY A 86 3.00 9.95 -2.13
C GLY A 86 3.20 8.64 -2.90
N GLY A 87 2.65 8.54 -4.11
CA GLY A 87 2.79 7.41 -5.03
C GLY A 87 4.16 7.32 -5.72
N LEU A 88 5.24 7.65 -5.02
CA LEU A 88 6.60 7.69 -5.56
C LEU A 88 7.48 6.63 -4.88
N VAL A 89 8.21 5.86 -5.69
CA VAL A 89 9.23 4.93 -5.19
C VAL A 89 10.57 5.29 -5.80
N ASP A 90 11.27 6.22 -5.15
CA ASP A 90 12.50 6.86 -5.62
C ASP A 90 13.71 6.55 -4.72
N HIS A 91 13.57 5.62 -3.77
CA HIS A 91 14.55 5.38 -2.70
C HIS A 91 14.95 6.67 -1.94
N ASN A 92 14.03 7.65 -1.87
CA ASN A 92 14.22 8.97 -1.27
C ASN A 92 15.33 9.79 -1.94
N SER A 93 15.43 9.68 -3.26
CA SER A 93 16.32 10.50 -4.09
C SER A 93 15.78 11.93 -4.24
N CYS A 94 14.46 12.12 -4.13
CA CYS A 94 13.74 13.38 -4.21
C CYS A 94 13.35 13.90 -2.81
N LYS A 95 14.35 14.12 -1.95
CA LYS A 95 14.15 14.69 -0.61
C LYS A 95 13.35 16.00 -0.69
N GLY A 96 12.33 16.14 0.16
CA GLY A 96 11.52 17.34 0.24
C GLY A 96 10.51 17.53 -0.90
N ALA A 97 10.44 16.65 -1.90
CA ALA A 97 9.51 16.82 -3.02
C ALA A 97 8.04 16.81 -2.57
N SER A 98 7.67 15.84 -1.72
CA SER A 98 6.32 15.75 -1.17
C SER A 98 5.97 16.96 -0.30
N LEU A 99 6.89 17.38 0.58
CA LEU A 99 6.70 18.56 1.41
C LEU A 99 6.58 19.84 0.57
N LYS A 100 7.38 19.98 -0.49
CA LYS A 100 7.30 21.11 -1.42
C LYS A 100 5.92 21.16 -2.09
N VAL A 101 5.40 20.03 -2.57
CA VAL A 101 4.05 19.96 -3.15
C VAL A 101 3.00 20.42 -2.14
N ALA A 102 3.07 19.95 -0.90
CA ALA A 102 2.13 20.37 0.14
C ALA A 102 2.19 21.87 0.44
N ASN A 103 3.40 22.44 0.53
CA ASN A 103 3.60 23.87 0.74
C ASN A 103 3.13 24.72 -0.43
N ASP A 104 3.44 24.31 -1.67
CA ASP A 104 3.04 25.05 -2.88
C ASP A 104 1.51 25.09 -3.04
N LEU A 105 0.81 24.01 -2.66
CA LEU A 105 -0.65 23.94 -2.64
C LEU A 105 -1.25 24.61 -1.38
N GLY A 106 -0.42 24.84 -0.36
CA GLY A 106 -0.81 25.39 0.94
C GLY A 106 -1.75 24.46 1.73
N ILE A 107 -1.65 23.15 1.54
CA ILE A 107 -2.43 22.13 2.27
C ILE A 107 -1.73 21.72 3.56
N ALA A 108 -2.46 21.12 4.49
CA ALA A 108 -1.86 20.57 5.69
C ALA A 108 -0.90 19.42 5.34
N HIS A 109 0.15 19.26 6.14
CA HIS A 109 1.09 18.15 6.01
C HIS A 109 1.56 17.69 7.37
N ALA A 110 1.88 16.41 7.50
CA ALA A 110 2.34 15.81 8.74
C ALA A 110 3.30 14.63 8.49
N ARG A 111 4.19 14.36 9.46
CA ARG A 111 4.98 13.12 9.52
C ARG A 111 4.37 12.17 10.53
N LEU A 112 4.59 10.87 10.36
CA LEU A 112 4.24 9.89 11.39
C LEU A 112 5.06 10.12 12.67
N PRO A 113 4.51 9.80 13.85
CA PRO A 113 5.15 10.02 15.13
C PRO A 113 6.21 8.95 15.44
N ILE A 114 7.15 8.73 14.53
CA ILE A 114 8.19 7.69 14.67
C ILE A 114 9.12 8.03 15.83
N ASP A 115 9.58 9.28 15.90
CA ASP A 115 10.59 9.76 16.86
C ASP A 115 10.07 9.77 18.29
N GLU A 116 8.76 9.97 18.40
CA GLU A 116 8.01 10.03 19.63
C GLU A 116 7.77 8.65 20.23
N ASN A 117 7.82 7.59 19.41
CA ASN A 117 7.43 6.24 19.83
C ASN A 117 8.55 5.20 19.74
N ILE A 118 9.52 5.34 18.82
CA ILE A 118 10.58 4.35 18.57
C ILE A 118 11.93 5.02 18.33
N ASN A 119 12.96 4.47 18.94
CA ASN A 119 14.34 4.87 18.70
C ASN A 119 14.93 4.21 17.44
N MET A 120 14.60 4.75 16.26
CA MET A 120 15.18 4.28 14.99
C MET A 120 16.59 4.87 14.75
N GLN A 121 17.61 4.01 14.65
CA GLN A 121 18.96 4.42 14.18
C GLN A 121 19.09 4.51 12.66
N THR A 122 18.09 4.02 11.92
CA THR A 122 18.07 4.05 10.45
C THR A 122 17.25 5.22 9.93
N ARG A 123 17.37 5.53 8.63
CA ARG A 123 16.57 6.59 8.01
C ARG A 123 15.08 6.29 8.15
N LYS A 124 14.32 7.29 8.58
CA LYS A 124 12.88 7.27 8.86
C LYS A 124 12.02 7.41 7.59
N ILE A 125 12.44 6.70 6.54
CA ILE A 125 11.74 6.65 5.27
C ILE A 125 11.05 5.30 5.18
N LEU A 126 9.73 5.36 5.09
CA LEU A 126 8.87 4.20 4.97
C LEU A 126 8.36 4.08 3.54
N THR A 127 8.04 2.86 3.15
CA THR A 127 7.39 2.59 1.86
C THR A 127 5.89 2.85 1.98
N ILE A 128 5.21 3.01 0.84
CA ILE A 128 3.76 3.28 0.76
C ILE A 128 2.97 2.26 1.60
N ASN A 129 3.25 0.97 1.43
CA ASN A 129 2.58 -0.11 2.15
C ASN A 129 2.80 -0.05 3.68
N HIS A 130 4.01 0.29 4.15
CA HIS A 130 4.26 0.43 5.60
C HIS A 130 3.48 1.62 6.18
N VAL A 131 3.47 2.77 5.50
CA VAL A 131 2.69 3.94 5.96
C VAL A 131 1.21 3.57 6.03
N PHE A 132 0.68 2.94 4.98
CA PHE A 132 -0.70 2.51 4.93
C PHE A 132 -1.05 1.51 6.05
N GLU A 133 -0.20 0.52 6.28
CA GLU A 133 -0.40 -0.49 7.32
C GLU A 133 -0.40 0.14 8.73
N ILE A 134 0.54 1.05 9.02
CA ILE A 134 0.57 1.77 10.31
C ILE A 134 -0.73 2.54 10.52
N ILE A 135 -1.17 3.30 9.52
CA ILE A 135 -2.44 4.06 9.59
C ILE A 135 -3.61 3.09 9.82
N SER A 136 -3.66 1.99 9.09
CA SER A 136 -4.73 0.98 9.20
C SER A 136 -4.83 0.40 10.62
N LYS A 137 -3.69 0.11 11.25
CA LYS A 137 -3.64 -0.40 12.63
C LYS A 137 -4.10 0.65 13.64
N VAL A 138 -3.67 1.91 13.47
CA VAL A 138 -4.10 3.02 14.35
C VAL A 138 -5.59 3.28 14.24
N VAL A 139 -6.14 3.30 13.01
CA VAL A 139 -7.59 3.40 12.78
C VAL A 139 -8.36 2.22 13.39
N SER A 140 -7.73 1.05 13.51
CA SER A 140 -8.29 -0.12 14.17
C SER A 140 -8.16 -0.10 15.70
N GLY A 141 -7.71 1.02 16.29
CA GLY A 141 -7.63 1.24 17.73
C GLY A 141 -6.28 0.95 18.37
N MET A 142 -5.26 0.62 17.58
CA MET A 142 -3.91 0.36 18.08
C MET A 142 -3.18 1.68 18.38
N SER A 143 -2.30 1.71 19.40
CA SER A 143 -1.46 2.89 19.63
C SER A 143 -0.43 3.07 18.51
N TRP A 144 0.09 4.29 18.36
CA TRP A 144 1.17 4.57 17.40
C TRP A 144 2.39 3.67 17.63
N LYS A 145 2.78 3.46 18.89
CA LYS A 145 3.93 2.61 19.26
C LYS A 145 3.74 1.17 18.79
N GLU A 146 2.62 0.54 19.16
CA GLU A 146 2.29 -0.84 18.78
C GLU A 146 2.17 -1.00 17.25
N ALA A 147 1.52 -0.06 16.57
CA ALA A 147 1.39 -0.08 15.12
C ALA A 147 2.75 0.00 14.41
N LEU A 148 3.63 0.89 14.88
CA LEU A 148 4.96 1.02 14.33
C LEU A 148 5.85 -0.21 14.65
N ILE A 149 5.80 -0.75 15.87
CA ILE A 149 6.54 -1.97 16.28
C ILE A 149 6.14 -3.17 15.44
N SER A 150 4.84 -3.38 15.25
CA SER A 150 4.34 -4.55 14.53
C SER A 150 4.51 -4.45 13.01
N THR A 151 4.63 -3.24 12.43
CA THR A 151 4.81 -3.06 10.98
C THR A 151 6.27 -2.95 10.55
N LEU A 152 7.13 -2.34 11.36
CA LEU A 152 8.51 -2.09 10.97
C LEU A 152 9.39 -3.32 11.19
N PRO A 153 10.25 -3.71 10.23
CA PRO A 153 11.12 -4.86 10.41
C PRO A 153 12.14 -4.59 11.54
N LYS A 154 12.39 -5.59 12.40
CA LYS A 154 13.28 -5.51 13.58
C LYS A 154 14.60 -4.74 13.34
N ARG A 155 15.23 -4.96 12.18
CA ARG A 155 16.50 -4.30 11.78
C ARG A 155 16.41 -2.77 11.71
N LYS A 156 15.22 -2.20 11.49
CA LYS A 156 15.00 -0.76 11.47
C LYS A 156 14.83 -0.15 12.86
N MET A 157 14.53 -0.98 13.87
CA MET A 157 14.03 -0.54 15.17
C MET A 157 15.08 -0.61 16.29
N PHE A 158 16.01 -1.57 16.27
CA PHE A 158 16.87 -1.81 17.45
C PHE A 158 18.32 -2.18 17.09
N SER A 159 19.29 -1.57 17.80
CA SER A 159 20.66 -2.10 17.95
C SER A 159 21.11 -2.23 19.42
N ALA A 160 20.28 -1.84 20.37
CA ALA A 160 20.41 -2.20 21.78
C ALA A 160 19.04 -2.69 22.24
N ILE A 161 19.01 -3.91 22.76
CA ILE A 161 17.83 -4.56 23.31
C ILE A 161 17.39 -3.76 24.55
N ASP A 162 16.29 -3.02 24.45
CA ASP A 162 15.45 -2.82 25.62
C ASP A 162 14.55 -4.06 25.72
N GLU A 163 14.64 -4.79 26.83
CA GLU A 163 13.86 -6.02 27.04
C GLU A 163 12.35 -5.76 26.95
N GLY A 164 11.91 -4.53 27.30
CA GLY A 164 10.51 -4.12 27.20
C GLY A 164 9.96 -4.11 25.77
N ASP A 165 10.68 -3.48 24.83
CA ASP A 165 10.23 -3.36 23.44
C ASP A 165 10.28 -4.70 22.67
N LEU A 166 11.20 -5.60 23.04
CA LEU A 166 11.28 -6.93 22.46
C LEU A 166 10.14 -7.84 22.93
N LEU A 167 9.79 -7.78 24.21
CA LEU A 167 8.62 -8.46 24.74
C LEU A 167 7.33 -7.93 24.09
N GLU A 168 7.23 -6.62 23.88
CA GLU A 168 6.08 -5.98 23.21
C GLU A 168 5.98 -6.40 21.73
N TYR A 169 7.11 -6.44 21.01
CA TYR A 169 7.16 -6.97 19.63
C TYR A 169 6.77 -8.46 19.58
N GLU A 170 7.30 -9.28 20.48
CA GLU A 170 7.01 -10.73 20.51
C GLU A 170 5.55 -11.00 20.85
N ASN A 171 4.96 -10.23 21.78
CA ASN A 171 3.54 -10.30 22.10
C ASN A 171 2.67 -9.88 20.91
N CYS A 172 2.96 -8.73 20.28
CA CYS A 172 2.23 -8.27 19.09
C CYS A 172 2.34 -9.23 17.90
N SER A 173 3.49 -9.89 17.74
CA SER A 173 3.72 -10.84 16.64
C SER A 173 3.01 -12.18 16.85
N GLN A 174 2.69 -12.56 18.10
CA GLN A 174 2.02 -13.83 18.42
C GLN A 174 0.49 -13.74 18.27
N GLU A 175 -0.11 -12.56 18.41
CA GLU A 175 -1.55 -12.36 18.21
C GLU A 175 -1.95 -12.42 16.73
N TYR A 176 -1.03 -12.15 15.80
CA TYR A 176 -1.29 -12.20 14.37
C TYR A 176 -0.80 -13.52 13.73
N LYS A 177 -1.63 -14.56 13.76
CA LYS A 177 -1.47 -15.71 12.86
C LYS A 177 -2.10 -15.39 11.50
N PRO A 178 -1.32 -15.31 10.41
CA PRO A 178 -1.91 -15.30 9.07
C PRO A 178 -2.77 -16.56 8.91
N LYS A 179 -4.06 -16.40 8.60
CA LYS A 179 -4.86 -17.51 8.08
C LYS A 179 -4.28 -17.89 6.72
N GLU A 180 -4.08 -19.19 6.54
CA GLU A 180 -3.37 -19.89 5.46
C GLU A 180 -3.42 -19.19 4.09
N GLU A 181 -2.27 -19.14 3.44
CA GLU A 181 -2.11 -18.76 2.04
C GLU A 181 -3.06 -19.61 1.19
N ILE A 182 -4.07 -18.97 0.58
CA ILE A 182 -4.83 -19.58 -0.50
C ILE A 182 -3.89 -19.56 -1.71
N GLU A 183 -3.31 -20.72 -1.98
CA GLU A 183 -2.55 -21.04 -3.18
C GLU A 183 -3.48 -20.85 -4.39
N CYS A 184 -3.28 -19.79 -5.17
CA CYS A 184 -3.94 -19.63 -6.46
C CYS A 184 -3.39 -20.71 -7.40
N SER A 185 -4.20 -21.75 -7.63
CA SER A 185 -3.90 -22.85 -8.55
C SER A 185 -3.46 -22.35 -9.93
N GLU A 186 -2.31 -22.84 -10.38
CA GLU A 186 -1.79 -22.64 -11.73
C GLU A 186 -2.82 -23.16 -12.77
N ALA A 187 -3.52 -22.24 -13.43
CA ALA A 187 -4.35 -22.57 -14.59
C ALA A 187 -3.44 -22.87 -15.79
N GLU A 188 -3.14 -24.15 -15.93
CA GLU A 188 -2.84 -24.93 -17.12
C GLU A 188 -2.37 -24.19 -18.39
N LYS A 189 -1.07 -24.38 -18.66
CA LYS A 189 -0.49 -24.33 -20.00
C LYS A 189 -1.15 -25.39 -20.88
N ASN A 190 -1.82 -24.98 -21.95
CA ASN A 190 -2.01 -25.82 -23.13
C ASN A 190 -1.97 -24.94 -24.38
N GLU A 191 -0.75 -24.59 -24.79
CA GLU A 191 -0.50 -24.08 -26.13
C GLU A 191 0.00 -25.23 -27.01
N ASN A 192 -0.76 -25.45 -28.07
CA ASN A 192 -0.66 -26.51 -29.05
C ASN A 192 0.71 -26.57 -29.73
N VAL A 193 1.40 -27.72 -29.62
CA VAL A 193 2.31 -28.20 -30.67
C VAL A 193 2.11 -29.71 -30.86
N SER A 194 1.40 -30.09 -31.91
CA SER A 194 1.81 -31.18 -32.80
C SER A 194 0.93 -31.22 -34.05
N VAL A 195 1.53 -30.78 -35.14
CA VAL A 195 1.10 -31.00 -36.51
C VAL A 195 1.38 -32.46 -36.90
N LYS A 196 0.45 -33.07 -37.65
CA LYS A 196 0.48 -34.39 -38.33
C LYS A 196 0.02 -35.61 -37.52
N ASN A 197 -1.25 -35.96 -37.72
CA ASN A 197 -1.68 -37.19 -38.40
C ASN A 197 -3.19 -37.32 -38.25
N VAL A 198 -3.96 -37.08 -39.32
CA VAL A 198 -5.05 -37.92 -39.86
C VAL A 198 -5.50 -37.22 -41.15
N ILE A 199 -4.84 -37.59 -42.25
CA ILE A 199 -5.51 -37.67 -43.55
C ILE A 199 -6.28 -38.99 -43.51
N GLU A 200 -7.41 -39.05 -44.21
CA GLU A 200 -8.31 -40.20 -44.43
C GLU A 200 -9.46 -40.34 -43.41
N GLN A 201 -10.60 -39.73 -43.74
CA GLN A 201 -11.89 -40.42 -43.94
C GLN A 201 -12.98 -39.37 -44.21
N ASN A 202 -13.08 -38.90 -45.45
CA ASN A 202 -14.29 -38.29 -45.99
C ASN A 202 -14.52 -38.88 -47.38
N VAL A 203 -15.06 -40.10 -47.40
CA VAL A 203 -15.66 -40.73 -48.57
C VAL A 203 -16.96 -41.39 -48.11
N SER A 204 -18.07 -40.94 -48.70
CA SER A 204 -19.45 -41.49 -48.62
C SER A 204 -20.17 -41.17 -47.30
N VAL A 205 -21.37 -40.59 -47.28
CA VAL A 205 -22.60 -41.05 -47.94
C VAL A 205 -23.58 -39.87 -48.15
N GLU A 206 -23.99 -39.71 -49.42
CA GLU A 206 -25.33 -39.38 -49.99
C GLU A 206 -26.21 -38.33 -49.25
N ASN A 207 -26.64 -37.23 -49.88
CA ASN A 207 -27.53 -37.13 -51.05
C ASN A 207 -27.55 -35.68 -51.57
#